data_AF-G3JK25-F1
#
_entry.id   AF-G3JK25-F1
#
_cell.length_a   1.000
_cell.length_b   1.000
_cell.length_c   1.000
_cell.angle_alpha   90.00
_cell.angle_beta   90.00
_cell.angle_gamma   90.00
#
_symmetry.space_group_name_H-M   'P 1'
#
loop_
_entity.id
_entity.type
_entity.pdbx_description
1 polymer ?
#
loop_
_entity_poly.entity_id
_entity_poly.type
_entity_poly.pdbx_seq_one_letter_code
_entity_poly.pdbx_strand_id
1 'polypeptide(L)'
;MTVDRIISDPSLAAVLQVSDQARDQARDLLQLIGAPATPENSVEVAKQQKRLLTSISHLRGLHRNASFAARDTKAQTAERRHDVDRLHLQLQNLYYEQRHLQDEIVACESYDHKYQQLPLIPVEEFLAQNQDHATDDENELMFARIEHERAEREGLEQRRQELLKRKQKLIAENTRRKEDLANLDQNLEKFIDAAKPILQLFEKAP
;
A
#
# COMPACT_ATOMS: atom_id res chain seq x y z
N MET A 1 -57.43 -9.09 26.47
CA MET A 1 -57.18 -10.54 26.50
C MET A 1 -56.11 -11.02 25.51
N THR A 2 -56.07 -10.60 24.23
CA THR A 2 -54.96 -10.99 23.32
C THR A 2 -53.77 -10.01 23.32
N VAL A 3 -54.02 -8.72 23.58
CA VAL A 3 -52.99 -7.67 23.58
C VAL A 3 -52.08 -7.74 24.82
N ASP A 4 -52.62 -8.21 25.96
CA ASP A 4 -51.89 -8.33 27.23
C ASP A 4 -50.69 -9.28 27.17
N ARG A 5 -50.64 -10.18 26.17
CA ARG A 5 -49.53 -11.13 25.96
C ARG A 5 -48.42 -10.59 25.06
N ILE A 6 -48.63 -9.48 24.35
CA ILE A 6 -47.69 -8.95 23.35
C ILE A 6 -46.82 -7.84 23.96
N ILE A 7 -47.34 -7.14 24.96
CA ILE A 7 -46.65 -6.00 25.59
C ILE A 7 -45.83 -6.50 26.78
N SER A 8 -44.53 -6.71 26.57
CA SER A 8 -43.57 -7.13 27.61
C SER A 8 -43.00 -5.96 28.42
N ASP A 9 -43.09 -4.74 27.91
CA ASP A 9 -42.55 -3.56 28.61
C ASP A 9 -43.43 -3.20 29.82
N PRO A 10 -42.85 -3.08 31.03
CA PRO A 10 -43.60 -2.87 32.26
C PRO A 10 -44.31 -1.50 32.29
N SER A 11 -43.77 -0.47 31.64
CA SER A 11 -44.40 0.85 31.58
C SER A 11 -45.62 0.85 30.66
N LEU A 12 -45.53 0.17 29.52
CA LEU A 12 -46.65 -0.01 28.59
C LEU A 12 -47.72 -0.96 29.14
N ALA A 13 -47.32 -1.99 29.89
CA ALA A 13 -48.25 -2.86 30.60
C ALA A 13 -49.06 -2.09 31.65
N ALA A 14 -48.42 -1.19 32.41
CA ALA A 14 -49.11 -0.31 33.35
C ALA A 14 -50.11 0.64 32.66
N VAL A 15 -49.74 1.20 31.49
CA VAL A 15 -50.67 2.01 30.67
C VAL A 15 -51.89 1.19 30.28
N LEU A 16 -51.68 -0.04 29.80
CA LEU A 16 -52.77 -0.92 29.36
C LEU A 16 -53.72 -1.25 30.52
N GLN A 17 -53.17 -1.62 31.67
CA GLN A 17 -53.96 -1.92 32.87
C GLN A 17 -54.81 -0.72 33.32
N VAL A 18 -54.22 0.47 33.37
CA VAL A 18 -54.93 1.70 33.78
C VAL A 18 -55.96 2.11 32.74
N SER A 19 -55.70 1.87 31.45
CA SER A 19 -56.65 2.09 30.36
C SER A 19 -57.86 1.19 30.47
N ASP A 20 -57.65 -0.10 30.74
CA ASP A 20 -58.70 -1.08 30.95
C ASP A 20 -59.53 -0.74 32.20
N GLN A 21 -58.87 -0.37 33.30
CA GLN A 21 -59.55 0.08 34.51
C GLN A 21 -60.40 1.34 34.28
N ALA A 22 -59.87 2.34 33.54
CA ALA A 22 -60.61 3.55 33.21
C ALA A 22 -61.82 3.25 32.30
N ARG A 23 -61.67 2.32 31.35
CA ARG A 23 -62.76 1.86 30.47
C ARG A 23 -63.87 1.20 31.27
N ASP A 24 -63.52 0.31 32.20
CA ASP A 24 -64.50 -0.41 33.00
C ASP A 24 -65.22 0.54 33.96
N GLN A 25 -64.49 1.47 34.61
CA GLN A 25 -65.09 2.58 35.39
C GLN A 25 -66.04 3.45 34.57
N ALA A 26 -65.72 3.74 33.30
CA ALA A 26 -66.58 4.52 32.43
C ALA A 26 -67.87 3.76 32.06
N ARG A 27 -67.78 2.43 31.85
CA ARG A 27 -68.96 1.57 31.61
C ARG A 27 -69.87 1.53 32.84
N ASP A 28 -69.30 1.35 34.02
CA ASP A 28 -70.05 1.34 35.28
C ASP A 28 -70.78 2.68 35.50
N LEU A 29 -70.09 3.79 35.26
CA LEU A 29 -70.68 5.13 35.35
C LEU A 29 -71.85 5.32 34.36
N LEU A 30 -71.73 4.83 33.12
CA LEU A 30 -72.80 4.88 32.13
C LEU A 30 -74.03 4.07 32.56
N GLN A 31 -73.83 2.91 33.18
CA GLN A 31 -74.94 2.10 33.74
C GLN A 31 -75.65 2.82 34.89
N LEU A 32 -74.90 3.46 35.79
CA LEU A 32 -75.42 4.24 36.90
C LEU A 32 -76.23 5.47 36.45
N ILE A 33 -75.78 6.16 35.39
CA ILE A 33 -76.50 7.31 34.83
C ILE A 33 -77.80 6.89 34.13
N GLY A 34 -77.87 5.66 33.60
CA GLY A 34 -79.08 5.11 32.99
C GLY A 34 -80.18 4.67 33.98
N ALA A 35 -79.87 4.59 35.28
CA ALA A 35 -80.80 4.21 36.33
C ALA A 35 -81.64 5.41 36.83
N PRO A 36 -82.85 5.19 37.42
CA PRO A 36 -83.68 6.28 37.94
C PRO A 36 -82.95 7.11 39.02
N ALA A 37 -83.15 8.43 38.97
CA ALA A 37 -82.45 9.38 39.84
C ALA A 37 -82.99 9.30 41.28
N THR A 38 -82.26 8.58 42.14
CA THR A 38 -82.42 8.62 43.60
C THR A 38 -81.30 9.46 44.23
N PRO A 39 -81.50 10.06 45.41
CA PRO A 39 -80.46 10.81 46.11
C PRO A 39 -79.21 9.96 46.42
N GLU A 40 -79.38 8.65 46.65
CA GLU A 40 -78.26 7.69 46.83
C GLU A 40 -77.48 7.48 45.51
N ASN A 41 -78.18 7.33 44.38
CA ASN A 41 -77.55 7.18 43.06
C ASN A 41 -76.72 8.42 42.67
N SER A 42 -77.16 9.63 43.04
CA SER A 42 -76.42 10.87 42.76
C SER A 42 -75.05 10.91 43.46
N VAL A 43 -74.99 10.43 44.71
CA VAL A 43 -73.73 10.34 45.48
C VAL A 43 -72.80 9.27 44.87
N GLU A 44 -73.36 8.12 44.47
CA GLU A 44 -72.62 7.04 43.82
C GLU A 44 -72.00 7.49 42.47
N VAL A 45 -72.77 8.22 41.66
CA VAL A 45 -72.32 8.82 40.39
C VAL A 45 -71.15 9.78 40.61
N ALA A 46 -71.27 10.70 41.57
CA ALA A 46 -70.19 11.65 41.87
C ALA A 46 -68.89 10.95 42.33
N LYS A 47 -69.01 9.84 43.08
CA LYS A 47 -67.87 9.03 43.51
C LYS A 47 -67.20 8.31 42.34
N GLN A 48 -67.98 7.70 41.44
CA GLN A 48 -67.44 7.02 40.26
C GLN A 48 -66.83 8.01 39.27
N GLN A 49 -67.42 9.21 39.11
CA GLN A 49 -66.86 10.28 38.30
C GLN A 49 -65.48 10.72 38.82
N LYS A 50 -65.30 10.88 40.13
CA LYS A 50 -63.99 11.20 40.73
C LYS A 50 -62.96 10.09 40.46
N ARG A 51 -63.34 8.82 40.61
CA ARG A 51 -62.45 7.66 40.32
C ARG A 51 -61.99 7.65 38.87
N LEU A 52 -62.92 7.84 37.93
CA LEU A 52 -62.60 7.89 36.50
C LEU A 52 -61.64 9.05 36.17
N LEU A 53 -61.88 10.25 36.72
CA LEU A 53 -61.00 11.41 36.53
C LEU A 53 -59.58 11.17 37.06
N THR A 54 -59.44 10.46 38.18
CA THR A 54 -58.13 10.05 38.71
C THR A 54 -57.43 9.09 37.74
N SER A 55 -58.11 8.06 37.26
CA SER A 55 -57.55 7.09 36.29
C SER A 55 -57.12 7.77 34.98
N ILE A 56 -57.94 8.70 34.45
CA ILE A 56 -57.60 9.48 33.25
C ILE A 56 -56.36 10.37 33.47
N SER A 57 -56.26 10.99 34.65
CA SER A 57 -55.10 11.82 35.02
C SER A 57 -53.82 10.98 35.11
N HIS A 58 -53.93 9.78 35.68
CA HIS A 58 -52.82 8.83 35.74
C HIS A 58 -52.39 8.35 34.34
N LEU A 59 -53.34 8.00 33.48
CA LEU A 59 -53.10 7.60 32.09
C LEU A 59 -52.39 8.70 31.27
N ARG A 60 -52.78 9.96 31.46
CA ARG A 60 -52.09 11.12 30.85
C ARG A 60 -50.64 11.24 31.34
N GLY A 61 -50.37 10.96 32.61
CA GLY A 61 -49.02 10.91 33.17
C GLY A 61 -48.18 9.80 32.53
N LEU A 62 -48.72 8.58 32.46
CA LEU A 62 -48.02 7.45 31.86
C LEU A 62 -47.74 7.67 30.36
N HIS A 63 -48.69 8.26 29.61
CA HIS A 63 -48.47 8.61 28.20
C HIS A 63 -47.32 9.62 28.01
N ARG A 64 -47.24 10.65 28.87
CA ARG A 64 -46.12 11.60 28.84
C ARG A 64 -44.79 10.89 29.13
N ASN A 65 -44.76 10.03 30.13
CA ASN A 65 -43.56 9.27 30.48
C ASN A 65 -43.09 8.38 29.32
N ALA A 66 -43.99 7.64 28.68
CA ALA A 66 -43.67 6.84 27.50
C ALA A 66 -43.12 7.71 26.33
N SER A 67 -43.71 8.89 26.12
CA SER A 67 -43.24 9.83 25.10
C SER A 67 -41.83 10.36 25.40
N PHE A 68 -41.53 10.64 26.68
CA PHE A 68 -40.19 11.07 27.10
C PHE A 68 -39.17 9.94 26.97
N ALA A 69 -39.50 8.73 27.41
CA ALA A 69 -38.62 7.57 27.28
C ALA A 69 -38.27 7.26 25.82
N ALA A 70 -39.24 7.36 24.91
CA ALA A 70 -39.00 7.18 23.48
C ALA A 70 -38.06 8.25 22.89
N ARG A 71 -38.22 9.51 23.33
CA ARG A 71 -37.33 10.62 22.92
C ARG A 71 -35.92 10.44 23.45
N ASP A 72 -35.78 10.04 24.71
CA ASP A 72 -34.50 9.79 25.35
C ASP A 72 -33.76 8.63 24.65
N THR A 73 -34.45 7.51 24.42
CA THR A 73 -33.90 6.37 23.67
C THR A 73 -33.43 6.78 22.27
N LYS A 74 -34.22 7.62 21.57
CA LYS A 74 -33.85 8.15 20.26
C LYS A 74 -32.59 9.02 20.33
N ALA A 75 -32.47 9.87 21.35
CA ALA A 75 -31.29 10.72 21.54
C ALA A 75 -30.04 9.89 21.82
N GLN A 76 -30.11 8.95 22.78
CA GLN A 76 -29.00 8.06 23.13
C GLN A 76 -28.55 7.20 21.93
N THR A 77 -29.50 6.71 21.13
CA THR A 77 -29.18 5.92 19.94
C THR A 77 -28.50 6.78 18.86
N ALA A 78 -28.94 8.03 18.69
CA ALA A 78 -28.33 8.96 17.76
C ALA A 78 -26.90 9.35 18.17
N GLU A 79 -26.65 9.56 19.47
CA GLU A 79 -25.33 9.84 20.01
C GLU A 79 -24.36 8.66 19.77
N ARG A 80 -24.76 7.44 20.15
CA ARG A 80 -23.94 6.25 19.88
C ARG A 80 -23.68 6.03 18.40
N ARG A 81 -24.66 6.31 17.54
CA ARG A 81 -24.46 6.24 16.08
C ARG A 81 -23.42 7.24 15.61
N HIS A 82 -23.46 8.48 16.11
CA HIS A 82 -22.45 9.49 15.78
C HIS A 82 -21.04 9.06 16.21
N ASP A 83 -20.91 8.41 17.37
CA ASP A 83 -19.63 7.87 17.82
C ASP A 83 -19.11 6.76 16.89
N VAL A 84 -19.99 5.87 16.44
CA VAL A 84 -19.65 4.83 15.46
C VAL A 84 -19.21 5.46 14.14
N ASP A 85 -19.92 6.46 13.65
CA ASP A 85 -19.58 7.17 12.41
C ASP A 85 -18.20 7.85 12.51
N ARG A 86 -17.88 8.45 13.68
CA ARG A 86 -16.56 9.02 13.95
C ARG A 86 -15.45 7.98 13.94
N LEU A 87 -15.66 6.85 14.62
CA LEU A 87 -14.68 5.74 14.66
C LEU A 87 -14.48 5.13 13.27
N HIS A 88 -15.56 5.03 12.49
CA HIS A 88 -15.48 4.53 11.12
C HIS A 88 -14.63 5.43 10.23
N LEU A 89 -14.76 6.76 10.36
CA LEU A 89 -13.91 7.72 9.65
C LEU A 89 -12.43 7.58 10.06
N GLN A 90 -12.15 7.42 11.35
CA GLN A 90 -10.77 7.20 11.81
C GLN A 90 -10.18 5.91 11.24
N LEU A 91 -10.97 4.84 11.17
CA LEU A 91 -10.56 3.57 10.56
C LEU A 91 -10.26 3.73 9.06
N GLN A 92 -11.08 4.50 8.34
CA GLN A 92 -10.82 4.78 6.92
C GLN A 92 -9.49 5.54 6.72
N ASN A 93 -9.19 6.50 7.59
CA ASN A 93 -7.91 7.22 7.55
C ASN A 93 -6.72 6.25 7.74
N LEU A 94 -6.82 5.32 8.69
CA LEU A 94 -5.79 4.31 8.91
C LEU A 94 -5.62 3.36 7.72
N TYR A 95 -6.71 2.95 7.07
CA TYR A 95 -6.62 2.13 5.85
C TYR A 95 -5.93 2.88 4.70
N TYR A 96 -6.20 4.19 4.57
CA TYR A 96 -5.52 5.01 3.58
C TYR A 96 -4.02 5.10 3.87
N GLU A 97 -3.65 5.38 5.12
CA GLU A 97 -2.24 5.45 5.55
C GLU A 97 -1.53 4.11 5.34
N GLN A 98 -2.16 3.00 5.73
CA GLN A 98 -1.63 1.65 5.50
C GLN A 98 -1.34 1.41 4.02
N ARG A 99 -2.30 1.73 3.14
CA ARG A 99 -2.14 1.54 1.71
C ARG A 99 -1.03 2.41 1.14
N HIS A 100 -0.96 3.67 1.56
CA HIS A 100 0.10 4.59 1.16
C HIS A 100 1.48 4.04 1.53
N LEU A 101 1.66 3.60 2.79
CA LEU A 101 2.92 3.01 3.24
C LEU A 101 3.25 1.71 2.48
N GLN A 102 2.26 0.88 2.17
CA GLN A 102 2.48 -0.31 1.34
C GLN A 102 2.96 0.05 -0.06
N ASP A 103 2.33 1.03 -0.70
CA ASP A 103 2.71 1.50 -2.03
C ASP A 103 4.14 2.09 -2.01
N GLU A 104 4.53 2.82 -0.96
CA GLU A 104 5.89 3.32 -0.75
C GLU A 104 6.91 2.19 -0.54
N ILE A 105 6.58 1.18 0.28
CA ILE A 105 7.44 0.01 0.49
C ILE A 105 7.68 -0.70 -0.84
N VAL A 106 6.63 -0.97 -1.61
CA VAL A 106 6.76 -1.59 -2.94
C VAL A 106 7.61 -0.73 -3.86
N ALA A 107 7.43 0.59 -3.85
CA ALA A 107 8.27 1.49 -4.65
C ALA A 107 9.76 1.41 -4.24
N CYS A 108 10.06 1.34 -2.95
CA CYS A 108 11.42 1.20 -2.44
C CYS A 108 12.02 -0.19 -2.77
N GLU A 109 11.25 -1.27 -2.61
CA GLU A 109 11.69 -2.64 -2.92
C GLU A 109 11.87 -2.86 -4.43
N SER A 110 11.06 -2.21 -5.27
CA SER A 110 11.16 -2.30 -6.73
C SER A 110 12.28 -1.43 -7.33
N TYR A 111 13.05 -0.74 -6.49
CA TYR A 111 14.14 0.10 -6.97
C TYR A 111 15.19 -0.75 -7.70
N ASP A 112 15.42 -0.43 -8.98
CA ASP A 112 16.39 -1.13 -9.81
C ASP A 112 17.83 -0.77 -9.39
N HIS A 113 18.40 -1.63 -8.56
CA HIS A 113 19.78 -1.52 -8.13
C HIS A 113 20.75 -1.96 -9.23
N LYS A 114 21.34 -1.00 -9.94
CA LYS A 114 22.30 -1.26 -11.05
C LYS A 114 23.42 -2.25 -10.73
N TYR A 115 23.86 -2.34 -9.47
CA TYR A 115 24.93 -3.27 -9.09
C TYR A 115 24.51 -4.75 -9.25
N GLN A 116 23.21 -5.06 -9.16
CA GLN A 116 22.69 -6.42 -9.35
C GLN A 116 22.78 -6.89 -10.82
N GLN A 117 22.92 -5.95 -11.76
CA GLN A 117 23.06 -6.23 -13.19
C GLN A 117 24.53 -6.36 -13.62
N LEU A 118 25.49 -6.14 -12.70
CA LEU A 118 26.91 -6.28 -13.01
C LEU A 118 27.24 -7.77 -13.24
N PRO A 119 27.96 -8.12 -14.32
CA PRO A 119 28.39 -9.50 -14.56
C PRO A 119 29.60 -9.81 -13.67
N LEU A 120 29.34 -10.01 -12.37
CA LEU A 120 30.32 -10.40 -11.38
C LEU A 120 30.62 -11.89 -11.50
N ILE A 121 31.85 -12.29 -11.18
CA ILE A 121 32.19 -13.71 -11.01
C ILE A 121 31.35 -14.35 -9.89
N PRO A 122 31.03 -15.66 -9.97
CA PRO A 122 30.34 -16.39 -8.92
C PRO A 122 31.02 -16.24 -7.56
N VAL A 123 30.24 -16.30 -6.48
CA VAL A 123 30.76 -16.16 -5.10
C VAL A 123 31.83 -17.20 -4.79
N GLU A 124 31.64 -18.43 -5.22
CA GLU A 124 32.59 -19.54 -5.00
C GLU A 124 33.95 -19.27 -5.65
N GLU A 125 33.95 -18.75 -6.88
CA GLU A 125 35.18 -18.39 -7.60
C GLU A 125 35.89 -17.20 -6.96
N PHE A 126 35.12 -16.21 -6.51
CA PHE A 126 35.66 -15.05 -5.80
C PHE A 126 36.33 -15.46 -4.48
N LEU A 127 35.66 -16.28 -3.66
CA LEU A 127 36.19 -16.74 -2.38
C LEU A 127 37.39 -17.67 -2.52
N ALA A 128 37.46 -18.45 -3.62
CA ALA A 128 38.64 -19.26 -3.92
C ALA A 128 39.89 -18.40 -4.15
N GLN A 129 39.72 -17.21 -4.74
CA GLN A 129 40.79 -16.26 -5.01
C GLN A 129 41.06 -15.31 -3.83
N ASN A 130 40.03 -15.01 -3.03
CA ASN A 130 40.07 -14.06 -1.92
C ASN A 130 39.53 -14.71 -0.64
N GLN A 131 40.32 -15.60 -0.04
CA GLN A 131 39.92 -16.36 1.15
C GLN A 131 39.69 -15.48 2.39
N ASP A 132 40.28 -14.29 2.41
CA ASP A 132 40.17 -13.33 3.52
C ASP A 132 38.74 -12.82 3.73
N HIS A 133 37.90 -12.87 2.69
CA HIS A 133 36.50 -12.43 2.72
C HIS A 133 35.50 -13.56 3.02
N ALA A 134 35.96 -14.75 3.42
CA ALA A 134 35.09 -15.91 3.65
C ALA A 134 34.17 -15.78 4.87
N THR A 135 34.49 -14.87 5.79
CA THR A 135 33.72 -14.60 7.01
C THR A 135 32.85 -13.34 6.93
N ASP A 136 32.95 -12.61 5.84
CA ASP A 136 32.27 -11.33 5.66
C ASP A 136 30.76 -11.52 5.53
N ASP A 137 29.99 -10.49 5.91
CA ASP A 137 28.56 -10.49 5.67
C ASP A 137 28.22 -10.34 4.17
N GLU A 138 26.98 -10.61 3.77
CA GLU A 138 26.59 -10.59 2.36
C GLU A 138 26.83 -9.23 1.68
N ASN A 139 26.67 -8.13 2.43
CA ASN A 139 26.86 -6.79 1.90
C ASN A 139 28.34 -6.47 1.73
N GLU A 140 29.15 -6.74 2.75
CA GLU A 140 30.61 -6.59 2.74
C GLU A 140 31.22 -7.43 1.60
N LEU A 141 30.77 -8.68 1.47
CA LEU A 141 31.17 -9.57 0.39
C LEU A 141 30.77 -9.04 -0.99
N MET A 142 29.58 -8.46 -1.13
CA MET A 142 29.14 -7.83 -2.38
C MET A 142 30.01 -6.63 -2.74
N PHE A 143 30.34 -5.76 -1.79
CA PHE A 143 31.25 -4.63 -2.02
C PHE A 143 32.64 -5.10 -2.45
N ALA A 144 33.20 -6.09 -1.75
CA ALA A 144 34.51 -6.67 -2.08
C ALA A 144 34.53 -7.25 -3.50
N ARG A 145 33.46 -7.96 -3.89
CA ARG A 145 33.29 -8.52 -5.24
C ARG A 145 33.21 -7.43 -6.32
N ILE A 146 32.50 -6.33 -6.06
CA ILE A 146 32.39 -5.21 -7.00
C ILE A 146 33.75 -4.51 -7.17
N GLU A 147 34.49 -4.26 -6.08
CA GLU A 147 35.82 -3.65 -6.17
C GLU A 147 36.83 -4.55 -6.88
N HIS A 148 36.77 -5.86 -6.67
CA HIS A 148 37.59 -6.83 -7.41
C HIS A 148 37.32 -6.78 -8.92
N GLU A 149 36.05 -6.86 -9.33
CA GLU A 149 35.67 -6.75 -10.75
C GLU A 149 36.12 -5.41 -11.35
N ARG A 150 36.00 -4.33 -10.59
CA ARG A 150 36.47 -3.00 -11.01
C ARG A 150 37.98 -2.99 -11.24
N ALA A 151 38.77 -3.51 -10.30
CA ALA A 151 40.23 -3.58 -10.42
C ALA A 151 40.67 -4.43 -11.61
N GLU A 152 40.02 -5.58 -11.83
CA GLU A 152 40.27 -6.44 -12.99
C GLU A 152 39.98 -5.71 -14.30
N ARG A 153 38.85 -5.01 -14.42
CA ARG A 153 38.51 -4.24 -15.63
C ARG A 153 39.47 -3.09 -15.88
N GLU A 154 39.87 -2.37 -14.83
CA GLU A 154 40.87 -1.31 -14.96
C GLU A 154 42.21 -1.88 -15.47
N GLY A 155 42.64 -3.03 -14.95
CA GLY A 155 43.83 -3.73 -15.41
C GLY A 155 43.73 -4.21 -16.87
N LEU A 156 42.60 -4.78 -17.27
CA LEU A 156 42.35 -5.22 -18.65
C LEU A 156 42.37 -4.04 -19.63
N GLU A 157 41.77 -2.91 -19.27
CA GLU A 157 41.74 -1.72 -20.11
C GLU A 157 43.15 -1.10 -20.23
N GLN A 158 43.95 -1.06 -19.15
CA GLN A 158 45.36 -0.65 -19.24
C GLN A 158 46.16 -1.54 -20.18
N ARG A 159 46.06 -2.87 -20.04
CA ARG A 159 46.72 -3.83 -20.94
C ARG A 159 46.27 -3.67 -22.39
N ARG A 160 44.98 -3.44 -22.61
CA ARG A 160 44.43 -3.17 -23.94
C ARG A 160 45.06 -1.92 -24.55
N GLN A 161 45.17 -0.84 -23.79
CA GLN A 161 45.80 0.40 -24.25
C GLN A 161 47.29 0.21 -24.58
N GLU A 162 48.02 -0.54 -23.76
CA GLU A 162 49.43 -0.87 -24.03
C GLU A 162 49.58 -1.69 -25.32
N LEU A 163 48.75 -2.73 -25.49
CA LEU A 163 48.75 -3.56 -26.69
C LEU A 163 48.37 -2.75 -27.94
N LEU A 164 47.41 -1.83 -27.84
CA LEU A 164 47.05 -0.91 -28.93
C LEU A 164 48.22 -0.01 -29.31
N LYS A 165 48.92 0.57 -28.33
CA LYS A 165 50.13 1.38 -28.59
C LYS A 165 51.22 0.55 -29.25
N ARG A 166 51.46 -0.69 -28.80
CA ARG A 166 52.45 -1.60 -29.40
C ARG A 166 52.07 -1.98 -30.83
N LYS A 167 50.79 -2.27 -31.07
CA LYS A 167 50.25 -2.54 -32.42
C LYS A 167 50.49 -1.35 -33.35
N GLN A 168 50.19 -0.13 -32.92
CA GLN A 168 50.43 1.08 -33.72
C GLN A 168 51.91 1.27 -34.05
N LYS A 169 52.81 1.06 -33.08
CA LYS A 169 54.26 1.11 -33.31
C LYS A 169 54.72 0.09 -34.35
N LEU A 170 54.27 -1.15 -34.25
CA LEU A 170 54.62 -2.21 -35.20
C LEU A 170 54.06 -1.93 -36.61
N ILE A 171 52.86 -1.37 -36.71
CA ILE A 171 52.30 -0.94 -38.00
C ILE A 171 53.18 0.14 -38.62
N ALA A 172 53.56 1.18 -37.85
CA ALA A 172 54.42 2.25 -38.34
C ALA A 172 55.80 1.73 -38.78
N GLU A 173 56.40 0.83 -38.00
CA GLU A 173 57.68 0.19 -38.36
C GLU A 173 57.57 -0.66 -39.63
N ASN A 174 56.49 -1.43 -39.78
CA ASN A 174 56.26 -2.25 -40.97
C ASN A 174 56.05 -1.37 -42.22
N THR A 175 55.29 -0.27 -42.09
CA THR A 175 55.11 0.70 -43.18
C THR A 175 56.45 1.33 -43.57
N ARG A 176 57.25 1.77 -42.60
CA ARG A 176 58.59 2.32 -42.87
C ARG A 176 59.50 1.31 -43.58
N ARG A 177 59.54 0.06 -43.10
CA ARG A 177 60.35 -0.99 -43.75
C ARG A 177 59.87 -1.28 -45.17
N LYS A 178 58.57 -1.21 -45.44
CA LYS A 178 58.02 -1.33 -46.80
C LYS A 178 58.48 -0.18 -47.70
N GLU A 179 58.46 1.05 -47.20
CA GLU A 179 58.96 2.22 -47.92
C GLU A 179 60.48 2.11 -48.18
N ASP A 180 61.25 1.68 -47.19
CA ASP A 180 62.70 1.45 -47.33
C ASP A 180 63.02 0.36 -48.37
N LEU A 181 62.25 -0.73 -48.40
CA LEU A 181 62.38 -1.79 -49.42
C LEU A 181 62.02 -1.27 -50.81
N ALA A 182 60.92 -0.53 -50.95
CA ALA A 182 60.54 0.06 -52.24
C ALA A 182 61.61 1.03 -52.77
N ASN A 183 62.23 1.81 -51.87
CA ASN A 183 63.35 2.67 -52.22
C ASN A 183 64.60 1.87 -52.63
N LEU A 184 64.89 0.76 -51.97
CA LEU A 184 65.99 -0.13 -52.32
C LEU A 184 65.77 -0.76 -53.71
N ASP A 185 64.57 -1.27 -53.98
CA ASP A 185 64.20 -1.82 -55.29
C ASP A 185 64.41 -0.78 -56.39
N GLN A 186 63.96 0.46 -56.18
CA GLN A 186 64.19 1.55 -57.12
C GLN A 186 65.68 1.88 -57.32
N ASN A 187 66.48 1.82 -56.26
CA ASN A 187 67.93 2.06 -56.36
C ASN A 187 68.66 0.89 -57.06
N LEU A 188 68.22 -0.35 -56.87
CA LEU A 188 68.73 -1.51 -57.58
C LEU A 188 68.40 -1.43 -59.08
N GLU A 189 67.18 -1.05 -59.45
CA GLU A 189 66.82 -0.79 -60.85
C GLU A 189 67.76 0.25 -61.48
N LYS A 190 67.96 1.39 -60.81
CA LYS A 190 68.90 2.43 -61.27
C LYS A 190 70.34 1.91 -61.39
N PHE A 191 70.80 1.10 -60.44
CA PHE A 191 72.14 0.51 -60.47
C PHE A 191 72.30 -0.47 -61.65
N ILE A 192 71.32 -1.36 -61.85
CA ILE A 192 71.28 -2.27 -62.99
C ILE A 192 71.33 -1.47 -64.29
N ASP A 193 70.49 -0.44 -64.42
CA ASP A 193 70.47 0.44 -65.59
C ASP A 193 71.82 1.14 -65.83
N ALA A 194 72.47 1.63 -64.78
CA ALA A 194 73.79 2.26 -64.86
C ALA A 194 74.92 1.26 -65.19
N ALA A 195 74.78 -0.02 -64.83
CA ALA A 195 75.76 -1.08 -65.11
C ALA A 195 75.59 -1.72 -66.51
N LYS A 196 74.41 -1.59 -67.15
CA LYS A 196 74.14 -2.09 -68.52
C LYS A 196 75.22 -1.71 -69.55
N PRO A 197 75.75 -0.47 -69.61
CA PRO A 197 76.80 -0.11 -70.56
C PRO A 197 78.12 -0.87 -70.36
N ILE A 198 78.46 -1.19 -69.11
CA ILE A 198 79.68 -1.93 -68.76
C ILE A 198 79.52 -3.42 -69.15
N LEU A 199 78.34 -4.00 -68.92
CA LEU A 199 78.01 -5.35 -69.39
C LEU A 199 78.09 -5.45 -70.92
N GLN A 200 77.54 -4.46 -71.63
CA GLN A 200 77.62 -4.39 -73.10
C GLN A 200 79.06 -4.25 -73.62
N LEU A 201 79.99 -3.71 -72.83
CA LEU A 201 81.42 -3.66 -73.15
C LEU A 201 82.09 -5.02 -72.97
N PHE A 202 81.75 -5.77 -71.91
CA PHE A 202 82.25 -7.12 -71.67
C PHE A 202 81.66 -8.17 -72.64
N GLU A 203 80.41 -8.02 -73.07
CA GLU A 203 79.79 -8.87 -74.09
C GLU A 203 80.32 -8.61 -75.52
N LYS A 204 80.99 -7.47 -75.74
CA LYS A 204 81.63 -7.11 -77.02
C LYS A 204 83.14 -7.34 -77.04
N ALA A 205 83.74 -7.77 -75.94
CA ALA A 205 85.13 -8.21 -75.89
C ALA A 205 85.19 -9.72 -76.21
N PRO A 206 85.99 -10.16 -77.20
CA PRO A 206 86.18 -11.59 -77.53
C PRO A 206 86.93 -12.37 -76.45
#